data_AF-A0AAD6CG50-F1
#
_entry.id   AF-A0AAD6CG50-F1
#
_cell.length_a   1.000
_cell.length_b   1.000
_cell.length_c   1.000
_cell.angle_alpha   90.00
_cell.angle_beta   90.00
_cell.angle_gamma   90.00
#
_symmetry.space_group_name_H-M   'P 1'
#
loop_
_entity.id
_entity.type
_entity.pdbx_description
1 polymer ?
#
loop_
_entity_poly.entity_id
_entity_poly.type
_entity_poly.pdbx_seq_one_letter_code
_entity_poly.pdbx_strand_id
1 'polypeptide(L)'
;VYNYTSCTALGSTNPATRIAHKALPQFSGPGTSRLLGSNSIEVDASHAALPNGIASHIHDSDDTHLDAIIHPTGAVASALLAMMQTMDRPVSGEEFVTALVAGIEAECKVGLAVWPSQHSGLHRRRSLRQQTPQSRRPQTAHAIGLAATQVTGLREMFGSHTKSFHLGRAAQNGLLAAVLAAEGFTSSTSALEAKRGWANVVSSQHQH
;
A
#
# COMPACT_ATOMS: atom_id res chain seq x y z
N VAL A 1 5.53 -13.39 -3.23
CA VAL A 1 4.21 -14.04 -3.44
C VAL A 1 3.97 -15.16 -2.44
N TYR A 2 4.76 -16.24 -2.42
CA TYR A 2 4.52 -17.38 -1.51
C TYR A 2 4.49 -16.99 -0.02
N ASN A 3 5.48 -16.23 0.47
CA ASN A 3 5.49 -15.73 1.85
C ASN A 3 4.20 -14.94 2.16
N TYR A 4 3.86 -13.93 1.35
CA TYR A 4 2.61 -13.18 1.48
C TYR A 4 1.37 -14.08 1.55
N THR A 5 1.21 -15.04 0.63
CA THR A 5 0.04 -15.91 0.61
C THR A 5 -0.05 -16.77 1.87
N SER A 6 1.08 -17.27 2.37
CA SER A 6 1.14 -18.05 3.60
C SER A 6 0.82 -17.21 4.84
N CYS A 7 1.41 -16.02 4.97
CA CYS A 7 1.13 -15.10 6.08
C CYS A 7 -0.35 -14.68 6.08
N THR A 8 -0.90 -14.35 4.91
CA THR A 8 -2.31 -13.95 4.77
C THR A 8 -3.25 -15.10 5.11
N ALA A 9 -2.97 -16.31 4.63
CA ALA A 9 -3.80 -17.48 4.93
C ALA A 9 -3.76 -17.83 6.42
N LEU A 10 -2.61 -17.69 7.09
CA LEU A 10 -2.48 -17.90 8.53
C LEU A 10 -3.24 -16.81 9.32
N GLY A 11 -3.11 -15.54 8.91
CA GLY A 11 -3.74 -14.39 9.55
C GLY A 11 -5.23 -14.22 9.24
N SER A 12 -5.80 -14.97 8.29
CA SER A 12 -7.19 -14.82 7.84
C SER A 12 -8.21 -15.08 8.96
N THR A 13 -7.87 -15.98 9.88
CA THR A 13 -8.72 -16.40 11.00
C THR A 13 -8.54 -15.53 12.25
N ASN A 14 -7.54 -14.65 12.25
CA ASN A 14 -7.24 -13.78 13.38
C ASN A 14 -8.42 -12.86 13.73
N PRO A 15 -8.73 -12.63 15.03
CA PRO A 15 -9.80 -11.71 15.44
C PRO A 15 -9.73 -10.34 14.78
N ALA A 16 -8.55 -9.74 14.61
CA ALA A 16 -8.39 -8.43 13.96
C ALA A 16 -8.93 -8.44 12.53
N THR A 17 -8.53 -9.43 11.73
CA THR A 17 -8.98 -9.62 10.35
C THR A 17 -10.50 -9.83 10.29
N ARG A 18 -11.02 -10.71 11.16
CA ARG A 18 -12.46 -11.02 11.21
C ARG A 18 -13.30 -9.82 11.63
N ILE A 19 -12.83 -9.01 12.58
CA ILE A 19 -13.49 -7.78 13.01
C ILE A 19 -13.55 -6.79 11.86
N ALA A 20 -12.42 -6.57 11.15
CA ALA A 20 -12.37 -5.67 10.00
C ALA A 20 -13.37 -6.09 8.91
N HIS A 21 -13.37 -7.38 8.54
CA HIS A 21 -14.32 -7.89 7.55
C HIS A 21 -15.78 -7.78 8.02
N LYS A 22 -16.07 -8.07 9.30
CA LYS A 22 -17.44 -8.01 9.84
C LYS A 22 -18.00 -6.59 9.89
N ALA A 23 -17.16 -5.57 10.08
CA ALA A 23 -17.59 -4.19 10.29
C ALA A 23 -17.95 -3.43 9.00
N LEU A 24 -17.40 -3.86 7.86
CA LEU A 24 -17.46 -3.13 6.60
C LEU A 24 -18.57 -3.51 5.57
N PRO A 25 -19.34 -4.62 5.67
CA PRO A 25 -20.26 -5.01 4.60
C PRO A 25 -21.34 -3.97 4.27
N GLN A 26 -21.77 -3.17 5.25
CA GLN A 26 -22.77 -2.11 5.06
C GLN A 26 -22.27 -0.93 4.20
N PHE A 27 -20.95 -0.85 3.94
CA PHE A 27 -20.31 0.16 3.11
C PHE A 27 -19.73 -0.41 1.82
N SER A 28 -20.05 -1.68 1.51
CA SER A 28 -19.43 -2.44 0.44
C SER A 28 -20.35 -2.63 -0.77
N GLY A 29 -19.70 -2.78 -1.93
CA GLY A 29 -20.35 -3.14 -3.19
C GLY A 29 -20.51 -4.66 -3.36
N PRO A 30 -20.95 -5.10 -4.54
CA PRO A 30 -21.03 -6.52 -4.89
C PRO A 30 -19.69 -7.24 -4.74
N GLY A 31 -19.75 -8.55 -4.44
CA GLY A 31 -18.56 -9.40 -4.36
C GLY A 31 -17.88 -9.54 -5.71
N THR A 32 -16.65 -9.06 -5.82
CA THR A 32 -15.80 -9.19 -7.02
C THR A 32 -14.45 -9.81 -6.71
N SER A 33 -14.06 -9.81 -5.44
CA SER A 33 -12.70 -10.12 -5.00
C SER A 33 -12.75 -10.95 -3.73
N ARG A 34 -11.86 -11.94 -3.65
CA ARG A 34 -11.84 -12.91 -2.55
C ARG A 34 -10.97 -12.46 -1.39
N LEU A 35 -11.44 -12.77 -0.19
CA LEU A 35 -10.62 -12.77 1.01
C LEU A 35 -9.78 -14.06 1.05
N LEU A 36 -8.47 -13.92 1.16
CA LEU A 36 -7.54 -15.04 1.14
C LEU A 36 -7.62 -15.82 2.47
N GLY A 37 -7.65 -17.14 2.37
CA GLY A 37 -7.71 -18.02 3.56
C GLY A 37 -9.06 -18.05 4.27
N SER A 38 -10.14 -17.53 3.68
CA SER A 38 -11.48 -17.51 4.27
C SER A 38 -12.52 -18.07 3.31
N ASN A 39 -12.73 -19.39 3.33
CA ASN A 39 -13.84 -20.18 2.74
C ASN A 39 -14.58 -19.55 1.54
N SER A 40 -13.86 -18.99 0.57
CA SER A 40 -14.45 -18.33 -0.61
C SER A 40 -15.38 -17.14 -0.33
N ILE A 41 -15.14 -16.37 0.74
CA ILE A 41 -15.85 -15.11 0.97
C ILE A 41 -15.46 -14.11 -0.13
N GLU A 42 -16.47 -13.56 -0.80
CA GLU A 42 -16.34 -12.52 -1.82
C GLU A 42 -16.90 -11.19 -1.31
N VAL A 43 -16.13 -10.14 -1.55
CA VAL A 43 -16.45 -8.74 -1.23
C VAL A 43 -15.95 -7.87 -2.39
N ASP A 44 -16.29 -6.58 -2.41
CA ASP A 44 -15.72 -5.68 -3.41
C ASP A 44 -14.18 -5.55 -3.25
N ALA A 45 -13.48 -5.12 -4.31
CA ALA A 45 -12.01 -5.04 -4.29
C ALA A 45 -11.44 -4.12 -3.20
N SER A 46 -12.10 -2.99 -2.93
CA SER A 46 -11.66 -2.04 -1.90
C SER A 46 -11.80 -2.63 -0.50
N HIS A 47 -12.89 -3.35 -0.25
CA HIS A 47 -13.06 -4.14 0.95
C HIS A 47 -12.00 -5.23 0.99
N ALA A 48 -11.79 -6.03 -0.06
CA ALA A 48 -10.86 -7.16 -0.04
C ALA A 48 -9.41 -6.76 0.30
N ALA A 49 -8.95 -5.62 -0.23
CA ALA A 49 -7.60 -5.13 -0.01
C ALA A 49 -7.26 -4.91 1.48
N LEU A 50 -8.24 -4.44 2.29
CA LEU A 50 -8.01 -4.07 3.69
C LEU A 50 -7.82 -5.31 4.61
N PRO A 51 -8.75 -6.28 4.73
CA PRO A 51 -8.55 -7.48 5.54
C PRO A 51 -7.42 -8.37 5.02
N ASN A 52 -7.17 -8.47 3.71
CA ASN A 52 -6.02 -9.22 3.20
C ASN A 52 -4.70 -8.57 3.65
N GLY A 53 -4.60 -7.24 3.60
CA GLY A 53 -3.43 -6.54 4.12
C GLY A 53 -3.26 -6.69 5.63
N ILE A 54 -4.35 -6.58 6.41
CA ILE A 54 -4.32 -6.85 7.85
C ILE A 54 -3.81 -8.27 8.12
N ALA A 55 -4.40 -9.28 7.48
CA ALA A 55 -4.04 -10.68 7.67
C ALA A 55 -2.58 -10.96 7.29
N SER A 56 -2.07 -10.30 6.24
CA SER A 56 -0.69 -10.49 5.81
C SER A 56 0.35 -10.04 6.84
N HIS A 57 0.02 -9.09 7.72
CA HIS A 57 0.93 -8.47 8.68
C HIS A 57 0.51 -8.67 10.15
N ILE A 58 -0.48 -9.52 10.45
CA ILE A 58 -0.99 -9.68 11.82
C ILE A 58 -0.08 -10.54 12.71
N HIS A 59 0.81 -11.33 12.11
CA HIS A 59 1.74 -12.22 12.82
C HIS A 59 3.20 -11.75 12.81
N ASP A 60 3.51 -10.64 12.13
CA ASP A 60 4.89 -10.12 11.96
C ASP A 60 5.86 -11.13 11.31
N SER A 61 5.32 -12.02 10.49
CA SER A 61 6.07 -13.06 9.76
C SER A 61 6.25 -12.74 8.27
N ASP A 62 5.75 -11.59 7.83
CA ASP A 62 5.90 -11.06 6.47
C ASP A 62 7.29 -10.47 6.23
N ASP A 63 7.57 -10.16 4.98
CA ASP A 63 8.88 -9.68 4.54
C ASP A 63 9.22 -8.32 5.16
N THR A 64 10.52 -8.01 5.22
CA THR A 64 11.00 -6.72 5.72
C THR A 64 12.10 -6.20 4.81
N HIS A 65 11.95 -4.95 4.35
CA HIS A 65 13.02 -4.21 3.69
C HIS A 65 13.83 -3.45 4.75
N LEU A 66 14.96 -4.01 5.16
CA LEU A 66 15.72 -3.56 6.33
C LEU A 66 16.20 -2.11 6.25
N ASP A 67 16.62 -1.64 5.08
CA ASP A 67 17.16 -0.27 4.95
C ASP A 67 16.09 0.80 5.13
N ALA A 68 14.83 0.47 4.84
CA ALA A 68 13.68 1.39 4.97
C ALA A 68 12.84 1.09 6.23
N ILE A 69 13.06 -0.08 6.87
CA ILE A 69 12.27 -0.61 7.99
C ILE A 69 10.77 -0.61 7.66
N ILE A 70 10.42 -1.24 6.54
CA ILE A 70 9.03 -1.40 6.05
C ILE A 70 8.74 -2.84 5.64
N HIS A 71 7.46 -3.15 5.48
CA HIS A 71 6.92 -4.46 5.08
C HIS A 71 6.20 -4.35 3.72
N PRO A 72 6.93 -4.37 2.58
CA PRO A 72 6.39 -3.81 1.34
C PRO A 72 5.47 -4.77 0.57
N THR A 73 5.65 -6.09 0.70
CA THR A 73 4.87 -7.02 -0.13
C THR A 73 3.40 -7.03 0.26
N GLY A 74 3.08 -6.98 1.55
CA GLY A 74 1.71 -7.15 2.03
C GLY A 74 0.74 -6.09 1.52
N ALA A 75 1.14 -4.81 1.52
CA ALA A 75 0.30 -3.73 1.03
C ALA A 75 0.06 -3.85 -0.49
N VAL A 76 1.15 -4.03 -1.26
CA VAL A 76 1.11 -4.05 -2.72
C VAL A 76 0.38 -5.29 -3.24
N ALA A 77 0.69 -6.49 -2.71
CA ALA A 77 0.06 -7.73 -3.15
C ALA A 77 -1.45 -7.75 -2.82
N SER A 78 -1.86 -7.23 -1.65
CA SER A 78 -3.27 -7.16 -1.28
C SER A 78 -4.08 -6.30 -2.26
N ALA A 79 -3.54 -5.15 -2.64
CA ALA A 79 -4.19 -4.26 -3.61
C ALA A 79 -4.26 -4.90 -5.01
N LEU A 80 -3.14 -5.46 -5.50
CA LEU A 80 -3.08 -6.05 -6.84
C LEU A 80 -3.99 -7.27 -7.00
N LEU A 81 -3.98 -8.18 -6.02
CA LEU A 81 -4.82 -9.37 -6.04
C LEU A 81 -6.31 -9.00 -5.93
N ALA A 82 -6.65 -7.96 -5.17
CA ALA A 82 -8.03 -7.48 -5.12
C ALA A 82 -8.47 -6.89 -6.48
N MET A 83 -7.63 -6.04 -7.09
CA MET A 83 -7.92 -5.38 -8.37
C MET A 83 -8.00 -6.36 -9.54
N MET A 84 -7.06 -7.30 -9.65
CA MET A 84 -7.00 -8.18 -10.81
C MET A 84 -8.26 -9.05 -10.96
N GLN A 85 -8.93 -9.37 -9.85
CA GLN A 85 -10.17 -10.15 -9.84
C GLN A 85 -11.36 -9.37 -10.43
N THR A 86 -11.27 -8.04 -10.52
CA THR A 86 -12.32 -7.20 -11.13
C THR A 86 -12.13 -6.98 -12.62
N MET A 87 -11.06 -7.49 -13.22
CA MET A 87 -10.75 -7.23 -14.62
C MET A 87 -11.53 -8.19 -15.54
N ASP A 88 -12.09 -7.66 -16.62
CA ASP A 88 -12.79 -8.45 -17.67
C ASP A 88 -11.84 -9.30 -18.54
N ARG A 89 -10.57 -9.44 -18.12
CA ARG A 89 -9.56 -10.23 -18.81
C ARG A 89 -8.66 -10.95 -17.79
N PRO A 90 -8.08 -12.10 -18.16
CA PRO A 90 -7.03 -12.68 -17.35
C PRO A 90 -5.81 -11.75 -17.28
N VAL A 91 -5.17 -11.73 -16.12
CA VAL A 91 -3.87 -11.08 -15.90
C VAL A 91 -2.80 -12.16 -15.91
N SER A 92 -1.77 -12.00 -16.74
CA SER A 92 -0.68 -12.98 -16.80
C SER A 92 0.17 -12.93 -15.53
N GLY A 93 0.87 -14.04 -15.24
CA GLY A 93 1.83 -14.05 -14.12
C GLY A 93 2.93 -13.00 -14.27
N GLU A 94 3.36 -12.73 -15.51
CA GLU A 94 4.35 -11.70 -15.81
C GLU A 94 3.81 -10.29 -15.54
N GLU A 95 2.58 -9.99 -15.98
CA GLU A 95 1.92 -8.70 -15.70
C GLU A 95 1.79 -8.48 -14.19
N PHE A 96 1.35 -9.51 -13.46
CA PHE A 96 1.20 -9.45 -12.01
C PHE A 96 2.54 -9.23 -11.30
N VAL A 97 3.56 -10.02 -11.63
CA VAL A 97 4.89 -9.91 -11.01
C VAL A 97 5.52 -8.56 -11.33
N THR A 98 5.36 -8.06 -12.56
CA THR A 98 5.86 -6.73 -12.96
C THR A 98 5.21 -5.63 -12.12
N ALA A 99 3.89 -5.65 -11.97
CA ALA A 99 3.17 -4.68 -11.16
C ALA A 99 3.57 -4.77 -9.67
N LEU A 100 3.73 -5.99 -9.15
CA LEU A 100 4.15 -6.24 -7.78
C LEU A 100 5.55 -5.67 -7.49
N VAL A 101 6.53 -5.97 -8.35
CA VAL A 101 7.90 -5.46 -8.22
C VAL A 101 7.93 -3.93 -8.33
N ALA A 102 7.20 -3.35 -9.29
CA ALA A 102 7.12 -1.90 -9.44
C ALA A 102 6.52 -1.21 -8.21
N GLY A 103 5.49 -1.78 -7.60
CA GLY A 103 4.89 -1.27 -6.37
C GLY A 103 5.83 -1.36 -5.17
N ILE A 104 6.47 -2.52 -4.97
CA ILE A 104 7.45 -2.73 -3.88
C ILE A 104 8.63 -1.75 -4.00
N GLU A 105 9.17 -1.59 -5.21
CA GLU A 105 10.27 -0.67 -5.49
C GLU A 105 9.87 0.79 -5.21
N ALA A 106 8.65 1.19 -5.60
CA ALA A 106 8.12 2.51 -5.31
C ALA A 106 8.00 2.76 -3.80
N GLU A 107 7.44 1.81 -3.05
CA GLU A 107 7.30 1.89 -1.61
C GLU A 107 8.67 2.01 -0.91
N CYS A 108 9.62 1.15 -1.27
CA CYS A 108 10.97 1.15 -0.71
C CYS A 108 11.69 2.48 -0.97
N LYS A 109 11.63 3.01 -2.20
CA LYS A 109 12.25 4.29 -2.53
C LYS A 109 11.62 5.46 -1.79
N VAL A 110 10.31 5.44 -1.61
CA VAL A 110 9.58 6.46 -0.83
C VAL A 110 9.97 6.37 0.65
N GLY A 111 10.03 5.17 1.23
CA GLY A 111 10.48 4.94 2.61
C GLY A 111 11.90 5.45 2.84
N LEU A 112 12.84 5.07 1.97
CA LEU A 112 14.24 5.53 2.01
C LEU A 112 14.38 7.06 1.90
N ALA A 113 13.43 7.74 1.27
CA ALA A 113 13.49 9.19 1.09
C ALA A 113 13.15 9.97 2.37
N VAL A 114 12.37 9.39 3.29
CA VAL A 114 11.91 10.07 4.52
C VAL A 114 12.49 9.49 5.80
N TRP A 115 13.12 8.32 5.76
CA TRP A 115 13.69 7.68 6.95
C TRP A 115 14.80 8.55 7.60
N PRO A 116 14.81 8.73 8.95
CA PRO A 116 15.78 9.57 9.63
C PRO A 116 17.23 9.11 9.40
N SER A 117 18.06 10.04 8.91
CA SER A 117 19.44 9.82 8.46
C SER A 117 20.46 9.60 9.60
N GLN A 118 20.08 9.01 10.73
CA GLN A 118 21.07 8.65 11.75
C GLN A 118 21.97 7.47 11.29
N HIS A 119 21.58 6.78 10.21
CA HIS A 119 22.30 5.62 9.66
C HIS A 119 22.69 5.74 8.17
N SER A 120 22.37 6.84 7.46
CA SER A 120 22.70 6.98 6.03
C SER A 120 22.95 8.44 5.63
N GLY A 121 24.20 8.87 5.75
CA GLY A 121 24.63 10.27 5.65
C GLY A 121 24.53 10.98 4.29
N LEU A 122 23.93 10.42 3.23
CA LEU A 122 24.13 10.99 1.87
C LEU A 122 22.96 10.94 0.86
N HIS A 123 21.77 10.42 1.19
CA HIS A 123 20.81 10.03 0.12
C HIS A 123 19.51 10.85 -0.01
N ARG A 124 19.24 11.83 0.85
CA ARG A 124 17.88 12.40 0.97
C ARG A 124 17.41 13.30 -0.19
N ARG A 125 18.32 14.07 -0.80
CA ARG A 125 17.95 15.00 -1.89
C ARG A 125 18.02 14.38 -3.28
N ARG A 126 18.76 13.28 -3.44
CA ARG A 126 18.98 12.63 -4.74
C ARG A 126 17.92 11.57 -5.06
N SER A 127 17.32 10.87 -4.09
CA SER A 127 16.37 9.78 -4.41
C SER A 127 15.03 10.27 -4.96
N LEU A 128 14.45 11.32 -4.37
CA LEU A 128 13.20 11.94 -4.86
C LEU A 128 13.41 12.73 -6.15
N ARG A 129 14.52 13.47 -6.28
CA ARG A 129 14.82 14.28 -7.48
C ARG A 129 15.22 13.46 -8.70
N GLN A 130 15.78 12.27 -8.52
CA GLN A 130 16.12 11.37 -9.63
C GLN A 130 14.92 10.59 -10.17
N GLN A 131 13.79 10.60 -9.48
CA GLN A 131 12.51 10.24 -10.09
C GLN A 131 11.91 11.50 -10.70
N THR A 132 12.50 11.97 -11.81
CA THR A 132 11.99 13.13 -12.55
C THR A 132 10.49 12.96 -12.84
N PRO A 133 9.61 13.86 -12.38
CA PRO A 133 8.17 13.82 -12.66
C PRO A 133 7.85 13.71 -14.16
N GLN A 134 8.76 14.21 -15.00
CA GLN A 134 8.67 14.21 -16.46
C GLN A 134 8.67 12.82 -17.12
N SER A 135 9.13 11.75 -16.45
CA SER A 135 9.11 10.40 -17.04
C SER A 135 7.87 9.59 -16.68
N ARG A 136 7.02 10.08 -15.77
CA ARG A 136 5.83 9.36 -15.30
C ARG A 136 4.65 9.67 -16.22
N ARG A 137 3.85 8.65 -16.53
CA ARG A 137 2.54 8.88 -17.16
C ARG A 137 1.69 9.76 -16.22
N PRO A 138 0.92 10.73 -16.73
CA PRO A 138 0.11 11.64 -15.91
C PRO A 138 -0.77 10.92 -14.88
N GLN A 139 -1.41 9.82 -15.27
CA GLN A 139 -2.25 9.01 -14.38
C GLN A 139 -1.46 8.43 -13.20
N THR A 140 -0.24 7.94 -13.43
CA THR A 140 0.63 7.43 -12.36
C THR A 140 1.01 8.55 -11.38
N ALA A 141 1.29 9.75 -11.89
CA ALA A 141 1.60 10.90 -11.04
C ALA A 141 0.39 11.31 -10.18
N HIS A 142 -0.83 11.33 -10.76
CA HIS A 142 -2.06 11.60 -10.00
C HIS A 142 -2.36 10.53 -8.96
N ALA A 143 -2.20 9.24 -9.29
CA ALA A 143 -2.37 8.14 -8.33
C ALA A 143 -1.40 8.29 -7.14
N ILE A 144 -0.13 8.61 -7.41
CA ILE A 144 0.85 8.85 -6.35
C ILE A 144 0.47 10.07 -5.51
N GLY A 145 -0.03 11.14 -6.13
CA GLY A 145 -0.51 12.31 -5.40
C GLY A 145 -1.73 12.03 -4.51
N LEU A 146 -2.66 11.22 -4.98
CA LEU A 146 -3.80 10.75 -4.19
C LEU A 146 -3.35 9.86 -3.03
N ALA A 147 -2.42 8.94 -3.26
CA ALA A 147 -1.88 8.09 -2.20
C ALA A 147 -1.12 8.91 -1.13
N ALA A 148 -0.32 9.90 -1.56
CA ALA A 148 0.50 10.73 -0.69
C ALA A 148 -0.31 11.53 0.34
N THR A 149 -1.55 11.92 0.03
CA THR A 149 -2.42 12.64 0.98
C THR A 149 -3.18 11.72 1.94
N GLN A 150 -3.07 10.39 1.78
CA GLN A 150 -3.78 9.40 2.60
C GLN A 150 -2.84 8.66 3.56
N VAL A 151 -1.62 9.18 3.75
CA VAL A 151 -0.61 8.53 4.59
C VAL A 151 -0.96 8.72 6.07
N THR A 152 -1.28 7.62 6.74
CA THR A 152 -1.56 7.58 8.18
C THR A 152 -0.91 6.34 8.79
N GLY A 153 -0.11 6.53 9.83
CA GLY A 153 0.49 5.42 10.58
C GLY A 153 1.22 5.94 11.81
N LEU A 154 0.80 5.52 13.00
CA LEU A 154 1.37 5.99 14.25
C LEU A 154 2.05 4.84 14.99
N ARG A 155 3.30 5.03 15.40
CA ARG A 155 4.04 4.02 16.16
C ARG A 155 3.39 3.69 17.51
N GLU A 156 2.65 4.64 18.09
CA GLU A 156 1.86 4.45 19.32
C GLU A 156 0.89 3.26 19.23
N MET A 157 0.43 2.92 18.03
CA MET A 157 -0.56 1.86 17.83
C MET A 157 0.02 0.44 17.94
N PHE A 158 1.34 0.31 18.12
CA PHE A 158 2.01 -0.98 18.24
C PHE A 158 1.55 -1.69 19.51
N GLY A 159 1.26 -2.99 19.42
CA GLY A 159 0.64 -3.75 20.52
C GLY A 159 -0.89 -3.83 20.45
N SER A 160 -1.51 -3.23 19.42
CA SER A 160 -2.94 -3.35 19.13
C SER A 160 -3.19 -3.88 17.72
N HIS A 161 -4.44 -4.25 17.41
CA HIS A 161 -4.86 -4.60 16.04
C HIS A 161 -4.53 -3.50 15.02
N THR A 162 -4.43 -2.25 15.48
CA THR A 162 -4.21 -1.08 14.62
C THR A 162 -2.83 -1.07 13.96
N LYS A 163 -1.83 -1.80 14.51
CA LYS A 163 -0.56 -1.99 13.82
C LYS A 163 -0.77 -2.58 12.42
N SER A 164 -1.47 -3.70 12.33
CA SER A 164 -1.73 -4.39 11.06
C SER A 164 -2.80 -3.68 10.21
N PHE A 165 -3.67 -2.90 10.85
CA PHE A 165 -4.56 -1.99 10.13
C PHE A 165 -3.80 -1.00 9.24
N HIS A 166 -2.62 -0.51 9.65
CA HIS A 166 -1.83 0.40 8.80
C HIS A 166 -1.52 -0.23 7.44
N LEU A 167 -1.13 -1.51 7.42
CA LEU A 167 -0.78 -2.21 6.18
C LEU A 167 -2.01 -2.42 5.28
N GLY A 168 -3.12 -2.86 5.87
CA GLY A 168 -4.37 -3.00 5.13
C GLY A 168 -4.93 -1.67 4.63
N ARG A 169 -4.78 -0.61 5.41
CA ARG A 169 -5.19 0.74 5.00
C ARG A 169 -4.29 1.25 3.86
N ALA A 170 -3.00 0.99 3.90
CA ALA A 170 -2.09 1.31 2.80
C ALA A 170 -2.49 0.59 1.50
N ALA A 171 -2.83 -0.71 1.57
CA ALA A 171 -3.34 -1.47 0.43
C ALA A 171 -4.60 -0.83 -0.18
N GLN A 172 -5.59 -0.56 0.68
CA GLN A 172 -6.86 0.04 0.25
C GLN A 172 -6.68 1.45 -0.33
N ASN A 173 -5.87 2.30 0.30
CA ASN A 173 -5.63 3.66 -0.16
C ASN A 173 -4.90 3.68 -1.52
N GLY A 174 -3.94 2.77 -1.72
CA GLY A 174 -3.22 2.63 -2.99
C GLY A 174 -4.14 2.17 -4.12
N LEU A 175 -4.99 1.18 -3.86
CA LEU A 175 -6.02 0.73 -4.80
C LEU A 175 -6.97 1.89 -5.19
N LEU A 176 -7.53 2.57 -4.19
CA LEU A 176 -8.45 3.69 -4.41
C LEU A 176 -7.79 4.79 -5.24
N ALA A 177 -6.54 5.14 -4.91
CA ALA A 177 -5.78 6.15 -5.64
C ALA A 177 -5.56 5.77 -7.12
N ALA A 178 -5.25 4.50 -7.39
CA ALA A 178 -5.06 4.01 -8.75
C ALA A 178 -6.36 4.05 -9.56
N VAL A 179 -7.48 3.60 -8.98
CA VAL A 179 -8.79 3.58 -9.65
C VAL A 179 -9.29 5.00 -9.92
N LEU A 180 -9.20 5.91 -8.93
CA LEU A 180 -9.57 7.32 -9.12
C LEU A 180 -8.75 7.97 -10.24
N ALA A 181 -7.44 7.77 -10.26
CA ALA A 181 -6.59 8.33 -11.30
C ALA A 181 -6.87 7.73 -12.69
N ALA A 182 -7.28 6.46 -12.77
CA ALA A 182 -7.69 5.82 -14.03
C ALA A 182 -8.96 6.46 -14.60
N GLU A 183 -9.89 6.88 -13.76
CA GLU A 183 -11.11 7.63 -14.12
C GLU A 183 -10.87 9.13 -14.35
N GLY A 184 -9.60 9.59 -14.34
CA GLY A 184 -9.24 10.98 -14.61
C GLY A 184 -9.31 11.91 -13.40
N PHE A 185 -9.43 11.38 -12.18
CA PHE A 185 -9.29 12.20 -10.97
C PHE A 185 -7.88 12.79 -10.91
N THR A 186 -7.79 14.12 -10.75
CA THR A 186 -6.51 14.83 -10.76
C THR A 186 -5.95 15.05 -9.36
N SER A 187 -4.62 15.06 -9.25
CA SER A 187 -3.88 15.40 -8.04
C SER A 187 -2.54 16.07 -8.40
N SER A 188 -1.77 16.53 -7.42
CA SER A 188 -0.45 17.12 -7.68
C SER A 188 0.48 16.08 -8.30
N THR A 189 1.06 16.41 -9.46
CA THR A 189 2.06 15.56 -10.13
C THR A 189 3.43 15.58 -9.46
N SER A 190 3.61 16.47 -8.48
CA SER A 190 4.81 16.63 -7.65
C SER A 190 4.51 16.46 -6.16
N ALA A 191 3.48 15.69 -5.82
CA ALA A 191 2.97 15.56 -4.46
C ALA A 191 4.03 15.09 -3.43
N LEU A 192 5.05 14.35 -3.86
CA LEU A 192 6.09 13.85 -2.95
C LEU A 192 7.14 14.92 -2.65
N GLU A 193 7.61 15.64 -3.68
CA GLU A 193 8.81 16.48 -3.64
C GLU A 193 8.55 17.99 -3.63
N ALA A 194 7.31 18.43 -3.90
CA ALA A 194 6.94 19.85 -3.90
C ALA A 194 7.27 20.52 -2.56
N LYS A 195 7.38 21.86 -2.55
CA LYS A 195 7.68 22.64 -1.33
C LYS A 195 6.75 22.31 -0.15
N ARG A 196 5.48 22.02 -0.42
CA ARG A 196 4.47 21.57 0.55
C ARG A 196 4.06 20.11 0.33
N GLY A 197 4.92 19.35 -0.34
CA GLY A 197 4.73 17.94 -0.65
C GLY A 197 5.02 17.04 0.53
N TRP A 198 4.56 15.79 0.42
CA TRP A 198 4.55 14.80 1.48
C TRP A 198 5.90 14.66 2.20
N ALA A 199 7.02 14.52 1.48
CA ALA A 199 8.33 14.32 2.10
C ALA A 199 8.73 15.48 3.02
N ASN A 200 8.33 16.71 2.68
CA ASN A 200 8.61 17.90 3.48
C ASN A 200 7.65 18.03 4.67
N VAL A 201 6.44 17.49 4.57
CA VAL A 201 5.43 17.51 5.66
C VAL A 201 5.72 16.44 6.71
N VAL A 202 6.13 15.24 6.30
CA VAL A 202 6.29 14.10 7.23
C VAL A 202 7.70 13.98 7.81
N SER A 203 8.71 14.62 7.24
CA SER A 203 10.06 14.60 7.78
C SER A 203 10.30 15.74 8.77
N SER A 204 10.96 15.43 9.88
CA SER A 204 11.22 16.37 10.99
C SER A 204 12.26 17.46 10.68
N GLN A 205 12.89 17.46 9.50
CA GLN A 205 14.02 18.34 9.18
C GLN A 205 13.66 19.59 8.37
N HIS A 206 12.39 19.88 8.15
CA HIS A 206 11.94 21.06 7.38
C HIS A 206 11.14 22.09 8.20
N GLN A 207 11.25 22.05 9.53
CA GLN A 207 10.62 23.02 10.45
C GLN A 207 11.50 24.24 10.80
N HIS A 208 12.52 24.55 10.00
CA HIS A 208 13.37 25.74 10.18
C HIS A 208 13.51 26.53 8.88
#